data_AF-A0A3D1X6J9-F1
#
_entry.id   AF-A0A3D1X6J9-F1
#
_cell.length_a   1.000
_cell.length_b   1.000
_cell.length_c   1.000
_cell.angle_alpha   90.00
_cell.angle_beta   90.00
_cell.angle_gamma   90.00
#
_symmetry.space_group_name_H-M   'P 1'
#
loop_
_entity.id
_entity.type
_entity.pdbx_description
1 polymer ?
#
loop_
_entity_poly.entity_id
_entity_poly.type
_entity_poly.pdbx_seq_one_letter_code
_entity_poly.pdbx_strand_id
1 'polypeptide(L)'
;RLVTDQLTLTVGYDIENTAGGNFRGEIVTDRYGRKIPKHAHGTANLPRKTSSARSIMDAILGIYDGKVNPKLSIRRITITANKIVSEDDVPQEAGMPLQFNLFDDIAAQEQQHKDEEIRLERERKIQEAMLGIKKKFGKNAILNGGSYLDGATARERNGQIGGHKA
;
A
#
# COMPACT_ATOMS: atom_id res chain seq x y z
N ARG A 1 -13.64 -11.61 -5.41
CA ARG A 1 -12.55 -11.01 -4.60
C ARG A 1 -11.80 -10.02 -5.49
N LEU A 2 -11.05 -9.02 -5.00
CA LEU A 2 -10.43 -8.02 -5.88
C LEU A 2 -8.90 -8.10 -5.84
N VAL A 3 -8.28 -8.02 -7.02
CA VAL A 3 -6.82 -8.02 -7.19
C VAL A 3 -6.38 -6.85 -8.07
N THR A 4 -5.15 -6.40 -7.88
CA THR A 4 -4.55 -5.28 -8.62
C THR A 4 -3.10 -5.61 -9.00
N ASP A 5 -2.65 -5.07 -10.12
CA ASP A 5 -1.25 -5.08 -10.56
C ASP A 5 -0.64 -3.67 -10.57
N GLN A 6 -1.37 -2.63 -10.16
CA GLN A 6 -0.88 -1.27 -10.25
C GLN A 6 -1.30 -0.45 -9.04
N LEU A 7 -0.31 0.15 -8.40
CA LEU A 7 -0.47 0.94 -7.20
C LEU A 7 0.10 2.34 -7.44
N THR A 8 -0.56 3.35 -6.90
CA THR A 8 -0.09 4.73 -6.97
C THR A 8 -0.01 5.31 -5.56
N LEU A 9 1.11 5.94 -5.26
CA LEU A 9 1.35 6.68 -4.02
C LEU A 9 1.44 8.16 -4.34
N THR A 10 0.66 8.97 -3.63
CA THR A 10 0.79 10.42 -3.63
C THR A 10 0.98 10.91 -2.21
N VAL A 11 2.06 11.66 -1.98
CA VAL A 11 2.39 12.26 -0.68
C VAL A 11 2.29 13.77 -0.81
N GLY A 12 1.36 14.35 -0.06
CA GLY A 12 1.21 15.78 0.11
C GLY A 12 2.00 16.27 1.31
N TYR A 13 2.90 17.22 1.07
CA TYR A 13 3.69 17.86 2.12
C TYR A 13 2.90 18.95 2.85
N ASP A 14 3.29 19.22 4.09
CA ASP A 14 2.69 20.29 4.90
C ASP A 14 3.19 21.68 4.45
N ILE A 15 2.38 22.70 4.72
CA ILE A 15 2.69 24.11 4.43
C ILE A 15 3.86 24.63 5.27
N GLU A 16 4.09 24.06 6.46
CA GLU A 16 5.18 24.49 7.34
C GLU A 16 6.55 24.40 6.65
N ASN A 17 6.71 23.46 5.72
CA ASN A 17 7.93 23.29 4.92
C ASN A 17 8.30 24.54 4.10
N THR A 18 7.30 25.34 3.69
CA THR A 18 7.47 26.56 2.88
C THR A 18 7.28 27.84 3.68
N ALA A 19 6.74 27.78 4.90
CA ALA A 19 6.43 28.96 5.72
C ALA A 19 7.67 29.79 6.08
N GLY A 20 8.83 29.14 6.26
CA GLY A 20 10.09 29.81 6.60
C GLY A 20 10.87 30.41 5.42
N GLY A 21 10.34 30.35 4.18
CA GLY A 21 11.00 30.93 2.99
C GLY A 21 12.28 30.23 2.51
N ASN A 22 12.82 29.28 3.29
CA ASN A 22 14.08 28.59 3.01
C ASN A 22 13.95 27.38 2.08
N PHE A 23 12.73 27.00 1.69
CA PHE A 23 12.52 25.89 0.77
C PHE A 23 12.93 26.27 -0.65
N ARG A 24 13.95 25.58 -1.18
CA ARG A 24 14.52 25.83 -2.52
C ARG A 24 13.99 24.89 -3.61
N GLY A 25 13.04 24.02 -3.28
CA GLY A 25 12.46 23.07 -4.24
C GLY A 25 11.30 23.65 -5.04
N GLU A 26 10.67 22.80 -5.86
CA GLU A 26 9.48 23.17 -6.63
C GLU A 26 8.29 23.42 -5.71
N ILE A 27 7.68 24.61 -5.80
CA ILE A 27 6.52 25.04 -5.02
C ILE A 27 5.30 25.03 -5.93
N VAL A 28 4.20 24.50 -5.43
CA VAL A 28 2.88 24.53 -6.07
C VAL A 28 1.89 25.24 -5.16
N THR A 29 0.84 25.80 -5.75
CA THR A 29 -0.26 26.40 -5.01
C THR A 29 -1.38 25.39 -4.81
N ASP A 30 -1.80 25.16 -3.57
CA ASP A 30 -2.89 24.25 -3.25
C ASP A 30 -4.26 24.86 -3.61
N ARG A 31 -5.32 24.07 -3.44
CA ARG A 31 -6.72 24.50 -3.70
C ARG A 31 -7.16 25.67 -2.81
N TYR A 32 -6.49 25.91 -1.69
CA TYR A 32 -6.76 26.99 -0.74
C TYR A 32 -5.87 28.22 -0.97
N GLY A 33 -5.09 28.27 -2.07
CA GLY A 33 -4.21 29.38 -2.40
C GLY A 33 -2.88 29.39 -1.64
N ARG A 34 -2.55 28.33 -0.89
CA ARG A 34 -1.34 28.24 -0.09
C ARG A 34 -0.19 27.71 -0.92
N LYS A 35 1.01 28.27 -0.72
CA LYS A 35 2.25 27.76 -1.29
C LYS A 35 2.69 26.53 -0.51
N ILE A 36 2.89 25.41 -1.18
CA ILE A 36 3.35 24.15 -0.58
C ILE A 36 4.42 23.50 -1.47
N PRO A 37 5.29 22.63 -0.93
CA PRO A 37 6.15 21.81 -1.77
C PRO A 37 5.33 20.96 -2.75
N LYS A 38 5.83 20.79 -3.98
CA LYS A 38 5.23 19.86 -4.93
C LYS A 38 5.08 18.47 -4.34
N HIS A 39 3.93 17.87 -4.57
CA HIS A 39 3.63 16.53 -4.10
C HIS A 39 4.63 15.50 -4.66
N ALA A 40 5.06 14.57 -3.82
CA ALA A 40 5.71 13.36 -4.32
C ALA A 40 4.64 12.43 -4.86
N HIS A 41 4.86 11.92 -6.06
CA HIS A 41 3.94 11.03 -6.75
C HIS A 41 4.72 9.92 -7.44
N GLY A 42 4.17 8.71 -7.41
CA GLY A 42 4.75 7.59 -8.12
C GLY A 42 3.76 6.45 -8.29
N THR A 43 4.02 5.63 -9.30
CA THR A 43 3.22 4.45 -9.64
C THR A 43 4.15 3.24 -9.71
N ALA A 44 3.75 2.14 -9.08
CA ALA A 44 4.41 0.85 -9.18
C ALA A 44 3.49 -0.12 -9.91
N ASN A 45 4.08 -0.91 -10.82
CA ASN A 45 3.42 -2.05 -11.43
C ASN A 45 3.98 -3.32 -10.77
N LEU A 46 3.08 -4.20 -10.34
CA LEU A 46 3.40 -5.52 -9.81
C LEU A 46 3.52 -6.50 -10.98
N PRO A 47 4.40 -7.51 -10.87
CA PRO A 47 4.61 -8.48 -11.95
C PRO A 47 3.36 -9.31 -12.26
N ARG A 48 2.49 -9.49 -11.25
CA ARG A 48 1.20 -10.16 -11.38
C ARG A 48 0.12 -9.45 -10.58
N LYS A 49 -1.13 -9.63 -10.96
CA LYS A 49 -2.27 -9.16 -10.17
C LYS A 49 -2.32 -9.91 -8.85
N THR A 50 -2.36 -9.18 -7.74
CA THR A 50 -2.33 -9.76 -6.40
C THR A 50 -3.18 -8.98 -5.41
N SER A 51 -3.52 -9.64 -4.30
CA SER A 51 -4.13 -9.07 -3.10
C SER A 51 -3.24 -9.26 -1.86
N SER A 52 -2.01 -9.79 -2.01
CA SER A 52 -1.06 -9.93 -0.91
C SER A 52 -0.73 -8.57 -0.31
N ALA A 53 -0.92 -8.44 1.01
CA ALA A 53 -0.64 -7.20 1.71
C ALA A 53 0.86 -6.93 1.71
N ARG A 54 1.67 -7.99 1.79
CA ARG A 54 3.12 -7.88 1.69
C ARG A 54 3.57 -7.32 0.34
N SER A 55 3.16 -7.92 -0.77
CA SER A 55 3.56 -7.43 -2.10
C SER A 55 3.10 -5.99 -2.35
N ILE A 56 1.91 -5.64 -1.88
CA ILE A 56 1.38 -4.27 -1.96
C ILE A 56 2.22 -3.32 -1.09
N MET A 57 2.55 -3.70 0.14
CA MET A 57 3.39 -2.90 1.04
C MET A 57 4.78 -2.69 0.47
N ASP A 58 5.44 -3.76 0.01
CA ASP A 58 6.79 -3.71 -0.56
C ASP A 58 6.84 -2.75 -1.76
N ALA A 59 5.84 -2.82 -2.65
CA ALA A 59 5.74 -1.90 -3.80
C ALA A 59 5.51 -0.44 -3.38
N ILE A 60 4.63 -0.18 -2.42
CA ILE A 60 4.38 1.19 -1.92
C ILE A 60 5.61 1.75 -1.21
N LEU A 61 6.28 0.95 -0.38
CA LEU A 61 7.51 1.35 0.30
C LEU A 61 8.62 1.66 -0.72
N GLY A 62 8.74 0.86 -1.78
CA GLY A 62 9.67 1.16 -2.88
C GLY A 62 9.42 2.52 -3.53
N ILE A 63 8.16 2.93 -3.72
CA ILE A 63 7.84 4.29 -4.20
C ILE A 63 8.20 5.33 -3.13
N TYR A 64 7.87 5.06 -1.88
CA TYR A 64 8.11 5.97 -0.77
C TYR A 64 9.60 6.29 -0.65
N ASP A 65 10.45 5.28 -0.54
CA ASP A 65 11.90 5.43 -0.37
C ASP A 65 12.55 6.10 -1.58
N GLY A 66 12.02 5.85 -2.79
CA GLY A 66 12.58 6.39 -4.03
C GLY A 66 12.11 7.81 -4.39
N LYS A 67 10.93 8.25 -3.92
CA LYS A 67 10.29 9.50 -4.38
C LYS A 67 10.00 10.50 -3.28
N VAL A 68 9.88 10.07 -2.03
CA VAL A 68 9.49 10.94 -0.92
C VAL A 68 10.73 11.55 -0.28
N ASN A 69 10.75 12.87 -0.15
CA ASN A 69 11.81 13.57 0.58
C ASN A 69 11.62 13.41 2.11
N PRO A 70 12.55 12.76 2.82
CA PRO A 70 12.43 12.52 4.26
C PRO A 70 12.63 13.80 5.10
N LYS A 71 13.16 14.88 4.52
CA LYS A 71 13.34 16.17 5.21
C LYS A 71 12.06 17.01 5.28
N LEU A 72 11.04 16.63 4.52
CA LEU A 72 9.79 17.38 4.45
C LEU A 72 8.71 16.70 5.28
N SER A 73 8.00 17.48 6.07
CA SER A 73 6.88 16.96 6.84
C SER A 73 5.69 16.64 5.93
N ILE A 74 5.08 15.49 6.21
CA ILE A 74 3.99 14.94 5.41
C ILE A 74 2.65 15.32 6.04
N ARG A 75 1.76 15.87 5.23
CA ARG A 75 0.39 16.22 5.64
C ARG A 75 -0.64 15.18 5.23
N ARG A 76 -0.46 14.55 4.07
CA ARG A 76 -1.42 13.58 3.53
C ARG A 76 -0.72 12.49 2.75
N ILE A 77 -1.15 11.25 2.97
CA ILE A 77 -0.74 10.10 2.17
C ILE A 77 -1.99 9.57 1.46
N THR A 78 -1.89 9.37 0.15
CA THR A 78 -2.96 8.80 -0.68
C THR A 78 -2.40 7.61 -1.42
N ILE A 79 -3.02 6.46 -1.21
CA ILE A 79 -2.69 5.21 -1.89
C ILE A 79 -3.90 4.82 -2.74
N THR A 80 -3.65 4.46 -4.00
CA THR A 80 -4.69 4.07 -4.94
C THR A 80 -4.32 2.76 -5.60
N ALA A 81 -5.23 1.80 -5.58
CA ALA A 81 -5.15 0.59 -6.38
C ALA A 81 -5.86 0.82 -7.72
N ASN A 82 -5.12 0.65 -8.81
CA ASN A 82 -5.61 0.82 -10.18
C ASN A 82 -5.88 -0.55 -10.81
N LYS A 83 -6.52 -0.58 -11.99
CA LYS A 83 -6.73 -1.80 -12.80
C LYS A 83 -7.26 -3.00 -11.98
N ILE A 84 -8.22 -2.69 -11.11
CA ILE A 84 -8.83 -3.66 -10.20
C ILE A 84 -9.73 -4.60 -11.01
N VAL A 85 -9.58 -5.90 -10.80
CA VAL A 85 -10.40 -6.95 -11.42
C VAL A 85 -10.82 -7.97 -10.38
N SER A 86 -11.84 -8.77 -10.68
CA SER A 86 -12.16 -9.92 -9.83
C SER A 86 -11.05 -10.95 -9.93
N GLU A 87 -10.68 -11.57 -8.81
CA GLU A 87 -9.75 -12.72 -8.78
C GLU A 87 -10.21 -13.85 -9.70
N ASP A 88 -11.53 -14.07 -9.79
CA ASP A 88 -12.13 -15.11 -10.64
C ASP A 88 -12.06 -14.79 -12.14
N ASP A 89 -11.93 -13.51 -12.48
CA ASP A 89 -11.83 -13.01 -13.86
C ASP A 89 -10.38 -12.89 -14.34
N VAL A 90 -9.40 -13.06 -13.44
CA VAL A 90 -8.00 -13.13 -13.83
C VAL A 90 -7.80 -14.47 -14.49
N PRO A 91 -7.42 -14.51 -15.79
CA PRO A 91 -6.92 -15.74 -16.37
C PRO A 91 -5.79 -16.19 -15.45
N GLN A 92 -5.89 -17.40 -14.88
CA GLN A 92 -4.69 -18.04 -14.35
C GLN A 92 -3.67 -17.90 -15.47
N GLU A 93 -2.57 -17.18 -15.23
CA GLU A 93 -1.51 -17.01 -16.21
C GLU A 93 -0.88 -18.40 -16.44
N ALA A 94 -1.60 -19.24 -17.17
CA ALA A 94 -1.05 -20.30 -17.97
C ALA A 94 -0.23 -19.58 -19.04
N GLY A 95 1.00 -19.21 -18.68
CA GLY A 95 1.98 -18.69 -19.61
C GLY A 95 2.16 -17.17 -19.57
N MET A 96 2.79 -16.65 -18.51
CA MET A 96 3.98 -15.88 -18.85
C MET A 96 4.89 -16.86 -19.61
N PRO A 97 5.26 -16.60 -20.89
CA PRO A 97 6.20 -17.46 -21.58
C PRO A 97 7.50 -17.46 -20.79
N LEU A 98 7.72 -18.51 -20.00
CA LEU A 98 8.98 -18.71 -19.31
C LEU A 98 9.98 -19.12 -20.39
N GLN A 99 10.84 -18.18 -20.79
CA GLN A 99 11.97 -18.53 -21.62
C GLN A 99 13.00 -19.21 -20.72
N PHE A 100 13.04 -20.53 -20.77
CA PHE A 100 14.08 -21.30 -20.10
C PHE A 100 15.43 -21.06 -20.78
N ASN A 101 16.45 -20.78 -19.99
CA ASN A 101 17.84 -20.79 -20.42
C ASN A 101 18.43 -22.20 -20.20
N LEU A 102 19.39 -22.59 -21.03
CA LEU A 102 20.08 -23.88 -20.94
C LEU A 102 20.81 -24.08 -19.59
N PHE A 103 21.10 -22.98 -18.90
CA PHE A 103 21.82 -22.96 -17.62
C PHE A 103 20.92 -22.70 -16.41
N ASP A 104 19.59 -22.67 -16.59
CA ASP A 104 18.66 -22.48 -15.47
C ASP A 104 18.51 -23.77 -14.66
N ASP A 105 18.64 -23.66 -13.33
CA ASP A 105 18.28 -24.74 -12.41
C ASP A 105 16.76 -24.76 -12.22
N ILE A 106 16.09 -25.53 -13.08
CA ILE A 106 14.62 -25.68 -13.10
C ILE A 106 14.10 -26.22 -11.76
N ALA A 107 14.85 -27.11 -11.12
CA ALA A 107 14.44 -27.69 -9.83
C ALA A 107 14.47 -26.64 -8.72
N ALA A 108 15.48 -25.77 -8.71
CA ALA A 108 15.55 -24.65 -7.78
C ALA A 108 14.42 -23.63 -8.01
N GLN A 109 14.09 -23.31 -9.27
CA GLN A 109 12.97 -22.42 -9.59
C GLN A 109 11.63 -22.99 -9.14
N GLU A 110 11.34 -24.26 -9.44
CA GLU A 110 10.10 -24.91 -8.98
C GLU A 110 9.96 -24.92 -7.46
N GLN A 111 11.06 -25.16 -6.74
CA GLN A 111 11.05 -25.15 -5.28
C GLN A 111 10.73 -23.75 -4.74
N GLN A 112 11.34 -22.71 -5.31
CA GLN A 112 11.05 -21.31 -4.93
C GLN A 112 9.58 -20.95 -5.19
N HIS A 113 9.01 -21.36 -6.32
CA HIS A 113 7.60 -21.14 -6.63
C HIS A 113 6.68 -21.82 -5.61
N LYS A 114 6.94 -23.08 -5.27
CA LYS A 114 6.17 -23.82 -4.26
C LYS A 114 6.25 -23.16 -2.88
N ASP A 115 7.44 -22.74 -2.47
CA ASP A 115 7.65 -22.06 -1.19
C ASP A 115 6.92 -20.70 -1.14
N GLU A 116 6.92 -19.96 -2.25
CA GLU A 116 6.18 -18.70 -2.37
C GLU A 116 4.67 -18.93 -2.27
N GLU A 117 4.13 -19.93 -2.97
CA GLU A 117 2.70 -20.28 -2.91
C GLU A 117 2.26 -20.66 -1.49
N ILE A 118 3.03 -21.50 -0.80
CA ILE A 118 2.75 -21.89 0.59
C ILE A 118 2.73 -20.66 1.49
N ARG A 119 3.66 -19.72 1.29
CA ARG A 119 3.75 -18.50 2.08
C ARG A 119 2.56 -17.57 1.82
N LEU A 120 2.15 -17.42 0.57
CA LEU A 120 0.99 -16.60 0.18
C LEU A 120 -0.31 -17.17 0.73
N GLU A 121 -0.48 -18.49 0.68
CA GLU A 121 -1.66 -19.15 1.24
C GLU A 121 -1.73 -18.99 2.77
N ARG A 122 -0.58 -19.05 3.45
CA ARG A 122 -0.50 -18.76 4.89
C ARG A 122 -0.88 -17.31 5.19
N GLU A 123 -0.33 -16.35 4.45
CA GLU A 123 -0.67 -14.92 4.59
C GLU A 123 -2.17 -14.71 4.37
N ARG A 124 -2.73 -15.31 3.32
CA ARG A 124 -4.15 -15.27 2.97
C ARG A 124 -5.03 -15.71 4.15
N LYS A 125 -4.75 -16.89 4.71
CA LYS A 125 -5.52 -17.43 5.85
C LYS A 125 -5.52 -16.48 7.04
N ILE A 126 -4.38 -15.83 7.31
CA ILE A 126 -4.27 -14.84 8.39
C ILE A 126 -5.15 -13.62 8.09
N GLN A 127 -5.08 -13.07 6.87
CA GLN A 127 -5.89 -11.91 6.48
C GLN A 127 -7.40 -12.20 6.57
N GLU A 128 -7.84 -13.36 6.06
CA GLU A 128 -9.23 -13.78 6.12
C GLU A 128 -9.71 -13.97 7.57
N ALA A 129 -8.88 -14.60 8.42
CA ALA A 129 -9.18 -14.75 9.85
C ALA A 129 -9.32 -13.38 10.54
N MET A 130 -8.40 -12.44 10.30
CA MET A 130 -8.49 -11.09 10.87
C MET A 130 -9.77 -10.37 10.42
N LEU A 131 -10.15 -10.49 9.15
CA LEU A 131 -11.39 -9.91 8.63
C LEU A 131 -12.62 -10.55 9.27
N GLY A 132 -12.62 -11.87 9.47
CA GLY A 132 -13.67 -12.59 10.18
C GLY A 132 -13.86 -12.10 11.61
N ILE A 133 -12.76 -11.94 12.35
CA ILE A 133 -12.77 -11.40 13.72
C ILE A 133 -13.34 -9.97 13.74
N LYS A 134 -12.87 -9.09 12.84
CA LYS A 134 -13.35 -7.70 12.76
C LYS A 134 -14.83 -7.60 12.40
N LYS A 135 -15.34 -8.50 11.54
CA LYS A 135 -16.78 -8.57 11.21
C LYS A 135 -17.62 -9.01 12.41
N LYS A 136 -17.13 -10.00 13.18
CA LYS A 136 -17.87 -10.58 14.31
C LYS A 136 -17.82 -9.73 15.59
N PHE A 137 -16.67 -9.14 15.89
CA PHE A 137 -16.39 -8.47 17.15
C PHE A 137 -16.15 -6.96 17.01
N GLY A 138 -16.27 -6.41 15.80
CA GLY A 138 -16.12 -4.98 15.51
C GLY A 138 -14.69 -4.57 15.13
N LYS A 139 -14.57 -3.33 14.63
CA LYS A 139 -13.31 -2.80 14.05
C LYS A 139 -12.16 -2.69 15.05
N ASN A 140 -12.47 -2.55 16.35
CA ASN A 140 -11.51 -2.48 17.45
C ASN A 140 -11.11 -3.86 18.03
N ALA A 141 -11.62 -4.97 17.48
CA ALA A 141 -11.30 -6.31 17.97
C ALA A 141 -9.83 -6.70 17.76
N ILE A 142 -9.17 -6.12 16.75
CA ILE A 142 -7.73 -6.27 16.50
C ILE A 142 -7.15 -4.88 16.31
N LEU A 143 -6.21 -4.51 17.19
CA LEU A 143 -5.50 -3.24 17.18
C LEU A 143 -3.99 -3.50 17.18
N ASN A 144 -3.25 -2.63 16.53
CA ASN A 144 -1.79 -2.67 16.55
C ASN A 144 -1.27 -1.85 17.73
N GLY A 145 -0.06 -2.13 18.23
CA GLY A 145 0.53 -1.36 19.35
C GLY A 145 0.57 0.15 19.10
N GLY A 146 0.84 0.57 17.85
CA GLY A 146 0.80 1.98 17.45
C GLY A 146 -0.58 2.66 17.59
N SER A 147 -1.67 1.88 17.70
CA SER A 147 -3.02 2.42 17.95
C SER A 147 -3.22 2.92 19.38
N TYR A 148 -2.25 2.69 20.27
CA TYR A 148 -2.26 3.12 21.67
C TYR A 148 -1.29 4.27 21.95
N LEU A 149 -0.54 4.74 20.95
CA LEU A 149 0.35 5.88 21.11
C LEU A 149 -0.44 7.18 21.25
N ASP A 150 0.13 8.13 21.97
CA ASP A 150 -0.45 9.48 22.09
C ASP A 150 -0.57 10.13 20.70
N GLY A 151 -1.75 10.68 20.42
CA GLY A 151 -2.09 11.24 19.10
C GLY A 151 -2.60 10.23 18.07
N ALA A 152 -2.62 8.93 18.37
CA ALA A 152 -3.20 7.92 17.49
C ALA A 152 -4.74 7.95 17.52
N THR A 153 -5.37 8.20 16.37
CA THR A 153 -6.84 8.32 16.25
C THR A 153 -7.55 7.03 15.84
N ALA A 154 -6.81 5.92 15.69
CA ALA A 154 -7.33 4.67 15.12
C ALA A 154 -8.54 4.12 15.90
N ARG A 155 -8.46 4.09 17.24
CA ARG A 155 -9.51 3.56 18.12
C ARG A 155 -10.78 4.40 18.07
N GLU A 156 -10.61 5.72 18.12
CA GLU A 156 -11.71 6.69 18.08
C GLU A 156 -12.40 6.66 16.72
N ARG A 157 -11.61 6.70 15.62
CA ARG A 157 -12.12 6.64 14.24
C ARG A 157 -12.90 5.34 13.97
N ASN A 158 -12.46 4.22 14.53
CA ASN A 158 -13.15 2.96 14.38
C ASN A 158 -14.56 2.96 15.01
N GLY A 159 -14.79 3.81 16.02
CA GLY A 159 -16.09 4.04 16.65
C GLY A 159 -16.91 5.16 15.98
N GLN A 160 -16.45 5.72 14.87
CA GLN A 160 -17.20 6.75 14.14
C GLN A 160 -17.90 6.17 12.91
N ILE A 161 -19.08 6.70 12.60
CA ILE A 161 -19.82 6.45 11.36
C ILE A 161 -19.95 7.80 10.66
N GLY A 162 -19.39 7.92 9.44
CA GLY A 162 -19.44 9.17 8.68
C GLY A 162 -18.75 10.38 9.32
N GLY A 163 -17.87 10.18 10.30
CA GLY A 163 -17.21 11.25 11.05
C GLY A 163 -17.92 11.69 12.34
N HIS A 164 -19.10 11.12 12.62
CA HIS A 164 -19.81 11.30 13.89
C HIS A 164 -19.54 10.13 14.81
N LYS A 165 -19.44 10.39 16.12
CA LYS A 165 -19.35 9.33 17.13
C LYS A 165 -20.64 8.50 17.07
N ALA A 166 -20.50 7.20 16.90
CA ALA A 166 -21.60 6.24 16.94
C ALA A 166 -22.00 5.93 18.39
#